data_AF-A0A0A2THK4-F1
#
_entry.id   AF-A0A0A2THK4-F1
#
_cell.length_a   1.000
_cell.length_b   1.000
_cell.length_c   1.000
_cell.angle_alpha   90.00
_cell.angle_beta   90.00
_cell.angle_gamma   90.00
#
_symmetry.space_group_name_H-M   'P 1'
#
loop_
_entity.id
_entity.type
_entity.pdbx_description
1 polymer ?
#
loop_
_entity_poly.entity_id
_entity_poly.type
_entity_poly.pdbx_seq_one_letter_code
_entity_poly.pdbx_strand_id
1 'polypeptide(L)'
;MLFTELVHAIHPHLMKDADVPDFMRNLIQMMCDIPEEDWSTKKDPSSEQSNKDASLRKFYTQGPTKKLAKAMLGRLTSENFIESIYHDDNFNERTDVVLESLAEDIQPFVDDVDKENVGEVLFDQFKQSLEFIVNPELENDRKMASAKTRSAKAKGLYGSGLVEDCGHACSMPGCGRHLQVVDDKNHAVDDYEIASINAGKMSSYDNLIATCHDCFQRYVFNHTKSEEKELQIIKKLQSDARSTRRTLDEVAIEKGIAQVIENLSKAQPGQLLALNYDAVSVTEKIDEELHSFLVYEVTGHVARYFLFIEKTMQDLVRRKQFSDDLLRAQIKESYRKLAEKKNSPEMIYSALSERFRSITKQDIRFCSIVISYFIQSCEVFDATTK
;
A
#
# COMPACT_ATOMS: atom_id res chain seq x y z
N MET A 1 -4.36 -22.73 -4.91
CA MET A 1 -4.00 -23.33 -6.22
C MET A 1 -5.31 -23.74 -6.86
N LEU A 2 -5.46 -23.54 -8.17
CA LEU A 2 -6.77 -23.70 -8.81
C LEU A 2 -7.41 -25.08 -8.51
N PHE A 3 -6.65 -26.18 -8.62
CA PHE A 3 -7.17 -27.52 -8.34
C PHE A 3 -7.77 -27.63 -6.93
N THR A 4 -7.04 -27.20 -5.89
CA THR A 4 -7.55 -27.26 -4.50
C THR A 4 -8.75 -26.35 -4.28
N GLU A 5 -8.79 -25.20 -4.97
CA GLU A 5 -9.91 -24.26 -4.87
C GLU A 5 -11.18 -24.86 -5.47
N LEU A 6 -11.07 -25.49 -6.64
CA LEU A 6 -12.17 -26.20 -7.31
C LEU A 6 -12.65 -27.41 -6.49
N VAL A 7 -11.73 -28.26 -6.00
CA VAL A 7 -12.07 -29.42 -5.16
C VAL A 7 -12.88 -29.01 -3.94
N HIS A 8 -12.48 -27.93 -3.26
CA HIS A 8 -13.20 -27.43 -2.09
C HIS A 8 -14.57 -26.82 -2.45
N ALA A 9 -14.71 -26.21 -3.63
CA ALA A 9 -15.98 -25.64 -4.09
C ALA A 9 -17.00 -26.74 -4.43
N ILE A 10 -16.59 -27.84 -5.05
CA ILE A 10 -17.53 -28.90 -5.49
C ILE A 10 -17.86 -29.94 -4.42
N HIS A 11 -16.95 -30.17 -3.46
CA HIS A 11 -17.10 -31.24 -2.45
C HIS A 11 -18.44 -31.18 -1.67
N PRO A 12 -18.92 -30.00 -1.23
CA PRO A 12 -20.21 -29.89 -0.52
C PRO A 12 -21.43 -30.30 -1.35
N HIS A 13 -21.33 -30.29 -2.68
CA HIS A 13 -22.45 -30.54 -3.60
C HIS A 13 -22.49 -31.97 -4.12
N LEU A 14 -21.32 -32.58 -4.33
CA LEU A 14 -21.24 -33.90 -4.96
C LEU A 14 -21.22 -35.03 -3.93
N MET A 15 -20.45 -34.90 -2.85
CA MET A 15 -20.21 -35.99 -1.90
C MET A 15 -20.00 -35.47 -0.46
N LYS A 16 -20.94 -34.65 0.03
CA LYS A 16 -20.82 -33.93 1.32
C LYS A 16 -20.44 -34.79 2.53
N ASP A 17 -20.98 -36.00 2.60
CA ASP A 17 -20.80 -36.92 3.73
C ASP A 17 -19.66 -37.94 3.49
N ALA A 18 -19.04 -37.92 2.32
CA ALA A 18 -17.95 -38.82 2.00
C ALA A 18 -16.68 -38.42 2.75
N ASP A 19 -15.87 -39.43 3.06
CA ASP A 19 -14.54 -39.20 3.56
C ASP A 19 -13.65 -38.63 2.43
N VAL A 20 -12.66 -37.81 2.80
CA VAL A 20 -11.82 -37.11 1.80
C VAL A 20 -11.14 -38.05 0.80
N PRO A 21 -10.51 -39.18 1.22
CA PRO A 21 -10.01 -40.20 0.30
C PRO A 21 -11.05 -40.70 -0.71
N ASP A 22 -12.24 -41.07 -0.26
CA ASP A 22 -13.26 -41.64 -1.14
C ASP A 22 -13.76 -40.61 -2.16
N PHE A 23 -14.01 -39.37 -1.71
CA PHE A 23 -14.33 -38.26 -2.60
C PHE A 23 -13.22 -38.02 -3.64
N MET A 24 -11.95 -37.96 -3.20
CA MET A 24 -10.82 -37.74 -4.11
C MET A 24 -10.63 -38.90 -5.10
N ARG A 25 -10.89 -40.15 -4.71
CA ARG A 25 -10.87 -41.29 -5.63
C ARG A 25 -11.97 -41.18 -6.67
N ASN A 26 -13.20 -40.91 -6.22
CA ASN A 26 -14.35 -40.77 -7.08
C ASN A 26 -14.12 -39.63 -8.09
N LEU A 27 -13.64 -38.47 -7.63
CA LEU A 27 -13.31 -37.35 -8.52
C LEU A 27 -12.27 -37.75 -9.59
N ILE A 28 -11.23 -38.50 -9.22
CA ILE A 28 -10.23 -38.99 -10.20
C ILE A 28 -10.88 -39.93 -11.21
N GLN A 29 -11.80 -40.80 -10.78
CA GLN A 29 -12.51 -41.75 -11.63
C GLN A 29 -13.49 -41.05 -12.58
N MET A 30 -14.26 -40.08 -12.08
CA MET A 30 -15.14 -39.25 -12.91
C MET A 30 -14.36 -38.59 -14.05
N MET A 31 -13.14 -38.13 -13.76
CA MET A 31 -12.31 -37.39 -14.72
C MET A 31 -11.52 -38.26 -15.70
N CYS A 32 -11.25 -39.53 -15.37
CA CYS A 32 -10.32 -40.37 -16.12
C CYS A 32 -10.99 -41.61 -16.69
N ASP A 33 -10.81 -41.87 -17.98
CA ASP A 33 -11.15 -43.16 -18.57
C ASP A 33 -10.01 -44.16 -18.34
N ILE A 34 -10.34 -45.23 -17.63
CA ILE A 34 -9.40 -46.26 -17.19
C ILE A 34 -9.86 -47.59 -17.77
N PRO A 35 -9.08 -48.17 -18.70
CA PRO A 35 -9.36 -49.50 -19.23
C PRO A 35 -9.47 -50.54 -18.11
N GLU A 36 -10.39 -51.49 -18.25
CA GLU A 36 -10.67 -52.51 -17.25
C GLU A 36 -9.42 -53.30 -16.82
N GLU A 37 -8.51 -53.56 -17.76
CA GLU A 37 -7.25 -54.27 -17.49
C GLU A 37 -6.29 -53.50 -16.58
N ASP A 38 -6.44 -52.19 -16.48
CA ASP A 38 -5.62 -51.31 -15.66
C ASP A 38 -6.26 -51.05 -14.28
N TRP A 39 -7.51 -51.46 -14.04
CA TRP A 39 -8.23 -51.26 -12.78
C TRP A 39 -7.47 -51.82 -11.58
N SER A 40 -7.46 -51.07 -10.47
CA SER A 40 -6.77 -51.46 -9.23
C SER A 40 -5.24 -51.63 -9.36
N THR A 41 -4.64 -51.33 -10.53
CA THR A 41 -3.18 -51.37 -10.73
C THR A 41 -2.52 -50.02 -10.50
N LYS A 42 -1.19 -49.95 -10.54
CA LYS A 42 -0.42 -48.67 -10.50
C LYS A 42 -0.66 -47.73 -11.69
N LYS A 43 -1.37 -48.20 -12.72
CA LYS A 43 -1.71 -47.39 -13.90
C LYS A 43 -3.04 -46.65 -13.74
N ASP A 44 -3.92 -47.17 -12.89
CA ASP A 44 -5.15 -46.51 -12.45
C ASP A 44 -4.79 -45.43 -11.41
N PRO A 45 -4.97 -44.13 -11.71
CA PRO A 45 -4.60 -43.06 -10.79
C PRO A 45 -5.47 -43.00 -9.52
N SER A 46 -6.65 -43.63 -9.51
CA SER A 46 -7.55 -43.71 -8.35
C SER A 46 -7.27 -44.90 -7.43
N SER A 47 -6.50 -45.90 -7.89
CA SER A 47 -6.28 -47.14 -7.15
C SER A 47 -5.47 -46.95 -5.86
N GLU A 48 -5.71 -47.83 -4.88
CA GLU A 48 -4.90 -47.92 -3.67
C GLU A 48 -3.42 -48.23 -3.93
N GLN A 49 -3.13 -48.92 -5.05
CA GLN A 49 -1.75 -49.23 -5.44
C GLN A 49 -1.00 -47.99 -5.94
N SER A 50 -1.72 -47.04 -6.55
CA SER A 50 -1.19 -45.77 -7.04
C SER A 50 -1.10 -44.73 -5.93
N ASN A 51 -2.20 -44.53 -5.20
CA ASN A 51 -2.34 -43.46 -4.21
C ASN A 51 -3.03 -43.97 -2.95
N LYS A 52 -2.28 -43.98 -1.84
CA LYS A 52 -2.84 -44.28 -0.51
C LYS A 52 -3.71 -43.12 -0.01
N ASP A 53 -4.63 -43.39 0.91
CA ASP A 53 -5.51 -42.39 1.56
C ASP A 53 -4.74 -41.18 2.09
N ALA A 54 -3.58 -41.40 2.71
CA ALA A 54 -2.74 -40.32 3.22
C ALA A 54 -2.25 -39.37 2.11
N SER A 55 -2.07 -39.88 0.88
CA SER A 55 -1.72 -39.07 -0.29
C SER A 55 -2.93 -38.31 -0.81
N LEU A 56 -4.10 -38.95 -0.87
CA LEU A 56 -5.35 -38.32 -1.30
C LEU A 56 -5.76 -37.16 -0.39
N ARG A 57 -5.62 -37.32 0.94
CA ARG A 57 -5.80 -36.23 1.92
C ARG A 57 -4.83 -35.07 1.70
N LYS A 58 -3.59 -35.35 1.28
CA LYS A 58 -2.64 -34.31 0.87
C LYS A 58 -3.04 -33.66 -0.45
N PHE A 59 -3.56 -34.41 -1.41
CA PHE A 59 -3.98 -33.84 -2.70
C PHE A 59 -5.18 -32.91 -2.54
N TYR A 60 -6.12 -33.26 -1.67
CA TYR A 60 -7.24 -32.40 -1.29
C TYR A 60 -6.75 -31.05 -0.71
N THR A 61 -5.77 -31.07 0.20
CA THR A 61 -5.32 -29.87 0.92
C THR A 61 -4.22 -29.07 0.20
N GLN A 62 -3.36 -29.73 -0.57
CA GLN A 62 -2.13 -29.15 -1.15
C GLN A 62 -2.05 -29.30 -2.66
N GLY A 63 -2.90 -30.12 -3.26
CA GLY A 63 -2.86 -30.43 -4.69
C GLY A 63 -2.23 -31.76 -5.06
N PRO A 64 -2.58 -32.32 -6.24
CA PRO A 64 -1.94 -33.51 -6.76
C PRO A 64 -0.48 -33.23 -7.13
N THR A 65 0.33 -34.28 -7.11
CA THR A 65 1.72 -34.18 -7.57
C THR A 65 1.79 -33.99 -9.09
N LYS A 66 2.90 -33.44 -9.61
CA LYS A 66 3.18 -33.37 -11.05
C LYS A 66 3.08 -34.74 -11.75
N LYS A 67 3.44 -35.83 -11.05
CA LYS A 67 3.31 -37.20 -11.57
C LYS A 67 1.85 -37.60 -11.73
N LEU A 68 1.03 -37.34 -10.71
CA LEU A 68 -0.40 -37.63 -10.76
C LEU A 68 -1.11 -36.77 -11.80
N ALA A 69 -0.82 -35.47 -11.86
CA ALA A 69 -1.40 -34.57 -12.86
C ALA A 69 -1.10 -35.03 -14.29
N LYS A 70 0.14 -35.45 -14.59
CA LYS A 70 0.49 -36.05 -15.90
C LYS A 70 -0.28 -37.34 -16.17
N ALA A 71 -0.47 -38.19 -15.17
CA ALA A 71 -1.19 -39.44 -15.33
C ALA A 71 -2.68 -39.20 -15.62
N MET A 72 -3.30 -38.23 -14.93
CA MET A 72 -4.68 -37.82 -15.17
C MET A 72 -4.83 -37.18 -16.55
N LEU A 73 -3.99 -36.20 -16.90
CA LEU A 73 -4.02 -35.53 -18.22
C LEU A 73 -3.94 -36.50 -19.39
N GLY A 74 -3.18 -37.60 -19.25
CA GLY A 74 -3.07 -38.63 -20.28
C GLY A 74 -4.31 -39.53 -20.43
N ARG A 75 -5.31 -39.39 -19.56
CA ARG A 75 -6.51 -40.25 -19.48
C ARG A 75 -7.81 -39.45 -19.32
N LEU A 76 -7.78 -38.12 -19.47
CA LEU A 76 -8.95 -37.29 -19.24
C LEU A 76 -10.06 -37.57 -20.25
N THR A 77 -11.29 -37.65 -19.76
CA THR A 77 -12.51 -37.75 -20.58
C THR A 77 -13.61 -36.89 -19.98
N SER A 78 -14.22 -36.04 -20.80
CA SER A 78 -15.29 -35.13 -20.36
C SER A 78 -16.61 -35.86 -20.11
N GLU A 79 -16.89 -36.91 -20.89
CA GLU A 79 -18.17 -37.63 -20.89
C GLU A 79 -18.55 -38.15 -19.50
N ASN A 80 -17.71 -39.01 -18.92
CA ASN A 80 -17.95 -39.58 -17.57
C ASN A 80 -18.07 -38.51 -16.50
N PHE A 81 -17.28 -37.43 -16.61
CA PHE A 81 -17.28 -36.36 -15.62
C PHE A 81 -18.59 -35.58 -15.68
N ILE A 82 -18.98 -35.11 -16.87
CA ILE A 82 -20.21 -34.35 -17.11
C ILE A 82 -21.42 -35.19 -16.68
N GLU A 83 -21.48 -36.46 -17.09
CA GLU A 83 -22.56 -37.37 -16.70
C GLU A 83 -22.68 -37.45 -15.17
N SER A 84 -21.56 -37.56 -14.46
CA SER A 84 -21.51 -37.66 -13.00
C SER A 84 -21.82 -36.33 -12.27
N ILE A 85 -21.71 -35.19 -12.96
CA ILE A 85 -22.19 -33.89 -12.44
C ILE A 85 -23.71 -33.83 -12.56
N TYR A 86 -24.27 -34.22 -13.70
CA TYR A 86 -25.70 -34.12 -13.96
C TYR A 86 -26.53 -35.26 -13.36
N HIS A 87 -25.91 -36.35 -12.91
CA HIS A 87 -26.61 -37.48 -12.31
C HIS A 87 -26.09 -37.85 -10.92
N ASP A 88 -26.92 -38.48 -10.11
CA ASP A 88 -26.54 -39.11 -8.85
C ASP A 88 -26.01 -40.55 -9.05
N ASP A 89 -25.55 -41.19 -7.97
CA ASP A 89 -25.03 -42.57 -8.00
C ASP A 89 -26.05 -43.62 -8.49
N ASN A 90 -27.34 -43.26 -8.54
CA ASN A 90 -28.43 -44.10 -9.04
C ASN A 90 -28.87 -43.72 -10.47
N PHE A 91 -28.09 -42.89 -11.17
CA PHE A 91 -28.38 -42.36 -12.51
C PHE A 91 -29.65 -41.52 -12.60
N ASN A 92 -30.11 -40.94 -11.49
CA ASN A 92 -31.18 -39.95 -11.53
C ASN A 92 -30.60 -38.57 -11.85
N GLU A 93 -31.36 -37.75 -12.59
CA GLU A 93 -31.02 -36.34 -12.81
C GLU A 93 -30.84 -35.61 -11.47
N ARG A 94 -29.71 -34.92 -11.32
CA ARG A 94 -29.40 -34.08 -10.18
C ARG A 94 -30.31 -32.85 -10.22
N THR A 95 -30.82 -32.46 -9.05
CA THR A 95 -31.80 -31.38 -8.98
C THR A 95 -31.20 -30.03 -9.39
N ASP A 96 -32.02 -29.20 -10.04
CA ASP A 96 -31.69 -27.81 -10.40
C ASP A 96 -31.11 -27.03 -9.22
N VAL A 97 -31.64 -27.25 -8.02
CA VAL A 97 -31.17 -26.57 -6.79
C VAL A 97 -29.68 -26.86 -6.54
N VAL A 98 -29.24 -28.10 -6.73
CA VAL A 98 -27.83 -28.47 -6.53
C VAL A 98 -26.97 -27.93 -7.67
N LEU A 99 -27.44 -27.99 -8.91
CA LEU A 99 -26.71 -27.48 -10.08
C LEU A 99 -26.55 -25.95 -10.06
N GLU A 100 -27.60 -25.23 -9.65
CA GLU A 100 -27.57 -23.77 -9.45
C GLU A 100 -26.61 -23.41 -8.31
N SER A 101 -26.67 -24.11 -7.17
CA SER A 101 -25.73 -23.88 -6.05
C SER A 101 -24.28 -24.18 -6.44
N LEU A 102 -24.06 -25.22 -7.26
CA LEU A 102 -22.76 -25.57 -7.77
C LEU A 102 -22.25 -24.48 -8.74
N ALA A 103 -23.10 -23.98 -9.64
CA ALA A 103 -22.74 -22.89 -10.55
C ALA A 103 -22.37 -21.61 -9.78
N GLU A 104 -23.13 -21.25 -8.74
CA GLU A 104 -22.83 -20.10 -7.87
C GLU A 104 -21.44 -20.21 -7.22
N ASP A 105 -21.07 -21.39 -6.71
CA ASP A 105 -19.77 -21.62 -6.08
C ASP A 105 -18.60 -21.66 -7.09
N ILE A 106 -18.89 -21.83 -8.39
CA ILE A 106 -17.90 -21.88 -9.48
C ILE A 106 -17.72 -20.54 -10.18
N GLN A 107 -18.71 -19.66 -10.12
CA GLN A 107 -18.67 -18.30 -10.67
C GLN A 107 -17.41 -17.48 -10.30
N PRO A 108 -16.78 -17.63 -9.12
CA PRO A 108 -15.52 -16.94 -8.81
C PRO A 108 -14.32 -17.33 -9.68
N PHE A 109 -14.37 -18.47 -10.38
CA PHE A 109 -13.26 -19.01 -11.18
C PHE A 109 -13.43 -18.77 -12.68
N VAL A 110 -14.66 -18.59 -13.14
CA VAL A 110 -15.03 -18.54 -14.56
C VAL A 110 -16.34 -17.76 -14.73
N ASP A 111 -16.38 -16.93 -15.76
CA ASP A 111 -17.58 -16.17 -16.12
C ASP A 111 -18.58 -17.06 -16.90
N ASP A 112 -19.85 -16.64 -16.97
CA ASP A 112 -20.91 -17.29 -17.75
C ASP A 112 -21.17 -18.77 -17.42
N VAL A 113 -21.08 -19.15 -16.14
CA VAL A 113 -21.47 -20.46 -15.64
C VAL A 113 -22.92 -20.48 -15.13
N ASP A 114 -23.68 -21.49 -15.51
CA ASP A 114 -25.04 -21.76 -15.06
C ASP A 114 -25.29 -23.27 -14.92
N LYS A 115 -26.50 -23.66 -14.51
CA LYS A 115 -26.83 -25.07 -14.30
C LYS A 115 -26.73 -25.92 -15.57
N GLU A 116 -26.90 -25.34 -16.76
CA GLU A 116 -26.92 -26.07 -18.02
C GLU A 116 -25.50 -26.35 -18.55
N ASN A 117 -24.50 -25.58 -18.11
CA ASN A 117 -23.12 -25.73 -18.58
C ASN A 117 -22.07 -26.01 -17.48
N VAL A 118 -22.48 -26.08 -16.20
CA VAL A 118 -21.56 -26.24 -15.07
C VAL A 118 -20.71 -27.50 -15.19
N GLY A 119 -21.22 -28.58 -15.80
CA GLY A 119 -20.47 -29.81 -16.03
C GLY A 119 -19.27 -29.62 -16.97
N GLU A 120 -19.50 -29.04 -18.16
CA GLU A 120 -18.43 -28.75 -19.12
C GLU A 120 -17.42 -27.77 -18.55
N VAL A 121 -17.93 -26.70 -17.94
CA VAL A 121 -17.11 -25.63 -17.35
C VAL A 121 -16.20 -26.20 -16.26
N LEU A 122 -16.74 -27.03 -15.36
CA LEU A 122 -15.94 -27.66 -14.31
C LEU A 122 -14.85 -28.56 -14.88
N PHE A 123 -15.16 -29.36 -15.90
CA PHE A 123 -14.18 -30.25 -16.53
C PHE A 123 -13.01 -29.45 -17.10
N ASP A 124 -13.30 -28.37 -17.85
CA ASP A 124 -12.28 -27.50 -18.43
C ASP A 124 -11.43 -26.81 -17.36
N GLN A 125 -12.05 -26.36 -16.26
CA GLN A 125 -11.32 -25.77 -15.13
C GLN A 125 -10.41 -26.78 -14.44
N PHE A 126 -10.87 -28.01 -14.22
CA PHE A 126 -10.02 -29.05 -13.65
C PHE A 126 -8.89 -29.45 -14.59
N LYS A 127 -9.16 -29.63 -15.88
CA LYS A 127 -8.13 -29.89 -16.90
C LYS A 127 -7.07 -28.81 -16.88
N GLN A 128 -7.48 -27.54 -16.95
CA GLN A 128 -6.58 -26.39 -16.90
C GLN A 128 -5.76 -26.38 -15.60
N SER A 129 -6.38 -26.69 -14.47
CA SER A 129 -5.69 -26.77 -13.18
C SER A 129 -4.63 -27.86 -13.13
N LEU A 130 -4.83 -29.00 -13.81
CA LEU A 130 -3.84 -30.06 -13.94
C LEU A 130 -2.70 -29.65 -14.89
N GLU A 131 -3.01 -28.96 -15.99
CA GLU A 131 -2.01 -28.40 -16.90
C GLU A 131 -1.10 -27.39 -16.18
N PHE A 132 -1.64 -26.56 -15.31
CA PHE A 132 -0.92 -25.64 -14.42
C PHE A 132 0.06 -26.36 -13.47
N ILE A 133 -0.33 -27.51 -12.94
CA ILE A 133 0.56 -28.33 -12.09
C ILE A 133 1.71 -28.92 -12.90
N VAL A 134 1.46 -29.27 -14.17
CA VAL A 134 2.48 -29.83 -15.07
C VAL A 134 3.39 -28.75 -15.64
N ASN A 135 2.84 -27.58 -15.94
CA ASN A 135 3.53 -26.42 -16.46
C ASN A 135 3.32 -25.20 -15.54
N PRO A 136 4.20 -25.00 -14.55
CA PRO A 136 4.10 -23.89 -13.60
C PRO A 136 4.12 -22.49 -14.24
N GLU A 137 4.64 -22.34 -15.47
CA GLU A 137 4.63 -21.05 -16.18
C GLU A 137 3.21 -20.60 -16.50
N LEU A 138 2.34 -21.52 -16.92
CA LEU A 138 0.93 -21.23 -17.20
C LEU A 138 0.16 -20.78 -15.94
N GLU A 139 0.45 -21.40 -14.80
CA GLU A 139 -0.13 -20.98 -13.51
C GLU A 139 0.39 -19.60 -13.08
N ASN A 140 1.66 -19.32 -13.35
CA ASN A 140 2.25 -18.02 -13.07
C ASN A 140 1.59 -16.93 -13.92
N ASP A 141 1.36 -17.20 -15.21
CA ASP A 141 0.67 -16.29 -16.11
C ASP A 141 -0.77 -16.01 -15.63
N ARG A 142 -1.51 -17.06 -15.24
CA ARG A 142 -2.86 -16.90 -14.67
C ARG A 142 -2.85 -16.05 -13.41
N LYS A 143 -1.97 -16.36 -12.45
CA LYS A 143 -1.84 -15.60 -11.20
C LYS A 143 -1.50 -14.14 -11.47
N MET A 144 -0.60 -13.89 -12.43
CA MET A 144 -0.21 -12.54 -12.81
C MET A 144 -1.34 -11.78 -13.46
N ALA A 145 -2.07 -12.38 -14.41
CA ALA A 145 -3.23 -11.78 -15.06
C ALA A 145 -4.31 -11.42 -14.03
N SER A 146 -4.67 -12.37 -13.16
CA SER A 146 -5.64 -12.17 -12.09
C SER A 146 -5.21 -11.04 -11.12
N ALA A 147 -3.93 -11.00 -10.75
CA ALA A 147 -3.39 -9.94 -9.91
C ALA A 147 -3.40 -8.58 -10.61
N LYS A 148 -3.05 -8.51 -11.90
CA LYS A 148 -3.10 -7.27 -12.70
C LYS A 148 -4.53 -6.73 -12.84
N THR A 149 -5.52 -7.60 -13.06
CA THR A 149 -6.93 -7.18 -13.09
C THR A 149 -7.36 -6.56 -11.77
N ARG A 150 -7.00 -7.19 -10.63
CA ARG A 150 -7.27 -6.61 -9.30
C ARG A 150 -6.53 -5.30 -9.07
N SER A 151 -5.26 -5.22 -9.50
CA SER A 151 -4.45 -4.00 -9.43
C SER A 151 -5.11 -2.86 -10.21
N ALA A 152 -5.52 -3.09 -11.46
CA ALA A 152 -6.17 -2.09 -12.29
C ALA A 152 -7.46 -1.55 -11.66
N LYS A 153 -8.30 -2.44 -11.13
CA LYS A 153 -9.51 -2.05 -10.39
C LYS A 153 -9.17 -1.21 -9.15
N ALA A 154 -8.17 -1.62 -8.38
CA ALA A 154 -7.72 -0.89 -7.20
C ALA A 154 -7.10 0.47 -7.55
N LYS A 155 -6.44 0.61 -8.71
CA LYS A 155 -5.85 1.87 -9.17
C LYS A 155 -6.93 2.92 -9.38
N GLY A 156 -8.01 2.54 -10.05
CA GLY A 156 -9.15 3.43 -10.27
C GLY A 156 -9.82 3.92 -8.98
N LEU A 157 -9.80 3.10 -7.91
CA LEU A 157 -10.47 3.42 -6.65
C LEU A 157 -9.56 4.14 -5.64
N TYR A 158 -8.31 3.72 -5.53
CA TYR A 158 -7.42 4.06 -4.41
C TYR A 158 -6.03 4.53 -4.86
N GLY A 159 -5.71 4.50 -6.16
CA GLY A 159 -4.35 4.68 -6.67
C GLY A 159 -3.67 5.95 -6.21
N SER A 160 -4.30 7.11 -6.42
CA SER A 160 -3.73 8.42 -6.03
C SER A 160 -3.40 8.49 -4.54
N GLY A 161 -4.31 8.01 -3.69
CA GLY A 161 -4.10 8.00 -2.25
C GLY A 161 -2.97 7.06 -1.81
N LEU A 162 -2.85 5.90 -2.44
CA LEU A 162 -1.80 4.93 -2.14
C LEU A 162 -0.41 5.40 -2.58
N VAL A 163 -0.31 6.15 -3.68
CA VAL A 163 0.95 6.74 -4.14
C VAL A 163 1.36 7.94 -3.26
N GLU A 164 0.40 8.75 -2.82
CA GLU A 164 0.65 9.82 -1.84
C GLU A 164 1.10 9.29 -0.48
N ASP A 165 0.52 8.16 -0.03
CA ASP A 165 0.85 7.48 1.22
C ASP A 165 2.35 7.14 1.27
N CYS A 166 2.88 6.56 0.19
CA CYS A 166 4.27 6.13 0.08
C CYS A 166 5.22 7.19 -0.49
N GLY A 167 4.75 8.42 -0.73
CA GLY A 167 5.58 9.51 -1.26
C GLY A 167 6.16 9.18 -2.63
N HIS A 168 5.38 8.54 -3.50
CA HIS A 168 5.76 8.14 -4.85
C HIS A 168 6.93 7.13 -4.94
N ALA A 169 7.30 6.47 -3.84
CA ALA A 169 8.30 5.41 -3.82
C ALA A 169 7.64 4.03 -3.57
N CYS A 170 8.22 2.98 -4.12
CA CYS A 170 7.75 1.61 -3.91
C CYS A 170 7.61 1.28 -2.42
N SER A 171 6.46 0.74 -2.00
CA SER A 171 6.23 0.37 -0.60
C SER A 171 6.96 -0.89 -0.15
N MET A 172 7.64 -1.62 -1.05
CA MET A 172 8.37 -2.84 -0.65
C MET A 172 9.65 -2.50 0.11
N PRO A 173 9.92 -3.17 1.24
CA PRO A 173 11.17 -3.02 1.98
C PRO A 173 12.40 -3.18 1.08
N GLY A 174 13.35 -2.25 1.19
CA GLY A 174 14.59 -2.26 0.41
C GLY A 174 14.45 -1.82 -1.05
N CYS A 175 13.25 -1.44 -1.52
CA CYS A 175 13.04 -0.90 -2.86
C CYS A 175 12.79 0.61 -2.81
N GLY A 176 13.61 1.39 -3.52
CA GLY A 176 13.46 2.85 -3.63
C GLY A 176 12.97 3.33 -4.99
N ARG A 177 12.42 2.43 -5.84
CA ARG A 177 12.02 2.81 -7.21
C ARG A 177 10.87 3.81 -7.15
N HIS A 178 10.99 4.89 -7.93
CA HIS A 178 9.92 5.86 -8.12
C HIS A 178 8.75 5.21 -8.86
N LEU A 179 7.53 5.53 -8.45
CA LEU A 179 6.28 4.93 -8.96
C LEU A 179 5.66 5.74 -10.11
N GLN A 180 6.40 6.69 -10.64
CA GLN A 180 6.02 7.47 -11.80
C GLN A 180 7.23 7.69 -12.68
N VAL A 181 7.00 7.71 -13.98
CA VAL A 181 7.98 8.05 -15.00
C VAL A 181 7.51 9.28 -15.76
N VAL A 182 8.44 9.90 -16.50
CA VAL A 182 8.13 11.04 -17.35
C VAL A 182 8.12 10.55 -18.80
N ASP A 183 7.04 10.80 -19.53
CA ASP A 183 6.94 10.46 -20.95
C ASP A 183 7.72 11.45 -21.84
N ASP A 184 7.83 11.14 -23.14
CA ASP A 184 8.52 11.99 -24.13
C ASP A 184 7.91 13.39 -24.28
N LYS A 185 6.72 13.63 -23.70
CA LYS A 185 6.00 14.91 -23.70
C LYS A 185 6.08 15.61 -22.34
N ASN A 186 6.90 15.14 -21.42
CA ASN A 186 7.04 15.63 -20.04
C ASN A 186 5.79 15.46 -19.15
N HIS A 187 4.92 14.50 -19.44
CA HIS A 187 3.83 14.14 -18.54
C HIS A 187 4.30 13.11 -17.51
N ALA A 188 3.84 13.26 -16.27
CA ALA A 188 3.96 12.22 -15.26
C ALA A 188 2.99 11.07 -15.60
N VAL A 189 3.54 9.87 -15.76
CA VAL A 189 2.80 8.64 -16.04
C VAL A 189 3.03 7.66 -14.90
N ASP A 190 1.96 7.02 -14.46
CA ASP A 190 2.00 6.02 -13.40
C ASP A 190 2.82 4.79 -13.83
N ASP A 191 3.82 4.42 -13.02
CA ASP A 191 4.73 3.28 -13.23
C ASP A 191 4.74 2.39 -11.99
N TYR A 192 3.57 1.83 -11.67
CA TYR A 192 3.37 1.02 -10.48
C TYR A 192 2.22 0.04 -10.64
N GLU A 193 2.04 -0.87 -9.68
CA GLU A 193 0.89 -1.73 -9.48
C GLU A 193 0.41 -1.64 -8.03
N ILE A 194 -0.82 -2.10 -7.77
CA ILE A 194 -1.36 -2.18 -6.41
C ILE A 194 -1.46 -3.65 -5.99
N ALA A 195 -0.74 -3.99 -4.93
CA ALA A 195 -0.78 -5.31 -4.31
C ALA A 195 -1.75 -5.33 -3.12
N SER A 196 -2.50 -6.44 -2.99
CA SER A 196 -3.21 -6.78 -1.75
C SER A 196 -2.20 -7.31 -0.73
N ILE A 197 -2.15 -6.71 0.45
CA ILE A 197 -1.22 -7.14 1.51
C ILE A 197 -1.59 -8.54 1.98
N ASN A 198 -2.88 -8.78 2.24
CA ASN A 198 -3.42 -10.10 2.56
C ASN A 198 -4.44 -10.49 1.48
N ALA A 199 -4.09 -11.52 0.69
CA ALA A 199 -4.93 -12.02 -0.40
C ALA A 199 -6.23 -12.70 0.07
N GLY A 200 -6.30 -13.16 1.33
CA GLY A 200 -7.50 -13.77 1.93
C GLY A 200 -8.48 -12.75 2.53
N LYS A 201 -8.21 -11.45 2.40
CA LYS A 201 -9.09 -10.38 2.87
C LYS A 201 -9.65 -9.58 1.70
N MET A 202 -10.84 -9.02 1.90
CA MET A 202 -11.46 -8.11 0.94
C MET A 202 -10.53 -6.93 0.60
N SER A 203 -10.60 -6.46 -0.63
CA SER A 203 -9.83 -5.30 -1.08
C SER A 203 -10.39 -4.03 -0.44
N SER A 204 -9.65 -3.46 0.50
CA SER A 204 -9.92 -2.17 1.13
C SER A 204 -8.67 -1.32 1.10
N TYR A 205 -8.81 -0.01 1.24
CA TYR A 205 -7.69 0.92 1.25
C TYR A 205 -6.55 0.48 2.21
N ASP A 206 -6.90 0.00 3.40
CA ASP A 206 -5.94 -0.43 4.44
C ASP A 206 -5.25 -1.77 4.14
N ASN A 207 -5.77 -2.55 3.20
CA ASN A 207 -5.20 -3.83 2.77
C ASN A 207 -4.47 -3.71 1.41
N LEU A 208 -4.20 -2.49 0.93
CA LEU A 208 -3.60 -2.23 -0.37
C LEU A 208 -2.36 -1.35 -0.24
N ILE A 209 -1.36 -1.61 -1.10
CA ILE A 209 -0.12 -0.85 -1.20
C ILE A 209 0.27 -0.64 -2.67
N ALA A 210 0.94 0.47 -2.96
CA ALA A 210 1.52 0.74 -4.28
C ALA A 210 2.97 0.23 -4.35
N THR A 211 3.31 -0.51 -5.42
CA THR A 211 4.63 -1.10 -5.61
C THR A 211 5.05 -1.00 -7.08
N CYS A 212 6.36 -1.03 -7.38
CA CYS A 212 6.80 -1.10 -8.78
C CYS A 212 6.47 -2.47 -9.39
N HIS A 213 6.49 -2.57 -10.72
CA HIS A 213 6.17 -3.81 -11.45
C HIS A 213 7.00 -5.04 -11.00
N ASP A 214 8.30 -4.88 -10.79
CA ASP A 214 9.18 -6.00 -10.36
C ASP A 214 8.81 -6.51 -8.96
N CYS A 215 8.55 -5.57 -8.05
CA CYS A 215 8.16 -5.85 -6.68
C CYS A 215 6.77 -6.50 -6.61
N PHE A 216 5.83 -5.99 -7.39
CA PHE A 216 4.51 -6.57 -7.56
C PHE A 216 4.61 -8.02 -8.04
N GLN A 217 5.39 -8.26 -9.10
CA GLN A 217 5.56 -9.59 -9.66
C GLN A 217 6.14 -10.58 -8.64
N ARG A 218 7.21 -10.19 -7.94
CA ARG A 218 7.83 -11.00 -6.88
C ARG A 218 6.83 -11.33 -5.77
N TYR A 219 6.04 -10.33 -5.36
CA TYR A 219 5.08 -10.47 -4.27
C TYR A 219 3.91 -11.41 -4.65
N VAL A 220 3.37 -11.28 -5.85
CA VAL A 220 2.29 -12.13 -6.36
C VAL A 220 2.67 -13.61 -6.33
N PHE A 221 3.93 -13.95 -6.63
CA PHE A 221 4.36 -15.35 -6.69
C PHE A 221 4.84 -15.91 -5.37
N ASN A 222 5.63 -15.15 -4.61
CA ASN A 222 6.49 -15.72 -3.57
C ASN A 222 6.46 -14.96 -2.24
N HIS A 223 5.40 -14.20 -1.94
CA HIS A 223 5.32 -13.54 -0.65
C HIS A 223 5.16 -14.54 0.50
N THR A 224 5.78 -14.21 1.62
CA THR A 224 5.69 -14.97 2.85
C THR A 224 4.71 -14.32 3.84
N LYS A 225 4.22 -15.09 4.81
CA LYS A 225 3.44 -14.54 5.93
C LYS A 225 4.20 -13.51 6.76
N SER A 226 5.53 -13.55 6.75
CA SER A 226 6.36 -12.53 7.40
C SER A 226 6.28 -11.20 6.64
N GLU A 227 6.42 -11.24 5.31
CA GLU A 227 6.28 -10.05 4.46
C GLU A 227 4.88 -9.45 4.54
N GLU A 228 3.81 -10.26 4.63
CA GLU A 228 2.45 -9.74 4.86
C GLU A 228 2.38 -8.87 6.13
N LYS A 229 2.97 -9.34 7.24
CA LYS A 229 2.97 -8.61 8.51
C LYS A 229 3.80 -7.33 8.43
N GLU A 230 4.95 -7.39 7.77
CA GLU A 230 5.81 -6.23 7.57
C GLU A 230 5.10 -5.15 6.74
N LEU A 231 4.43 -5.54 5.66
CA LEU A 231 3.67 -4.62 4.83
C LEU A 231 2.44 -4.02 5.51
N GLN A 232 1.81 -4.74 6.45
CA GLN A 232 0.76 -4.17 7.30
C GLN A 232 1.30 -3.03 8.17
N ILE A 233 2.50 -3.20 8.74
CA ILE A 233 3.16 -2.17 9.54
C ILE A 233 3.52 -0.97 8.64
N ILE A 234 4.12 -1.22 7.47
CA ILE A 234 4.48 -0.18 6.51
C ILE A 234 3.25 0.60 6.05
N LYS A 235 2.16 -0.09 5.69
CA LYS A 235 0.91 0.56 5.29
C LYS A 235 0.38 1.49 6.37
N LYS A 236 0.39 1.03 7.63
CA LYS A 236 -0.01 1.88 8.76
C LYS A 236 0.88 3.12 8.89
N LEU A 237 2.20 2.95 8.83
CA LEU A 237 3.15 4.07 8.88
C LEU A 237 2.94 5.07 7.74
N GLN A 238 2.66 4.58 6.53
CA GLN A 238 2.40 5.42 5.35
C GLN A 238 1.09 6.20 5.50
N SER A 239 0.01 5.55 5.92
CA SER A 239 -1.27 6.20 6.22
C SER A 239 -1.15 7.24 7.34
N ASP A 240 -0.46 6.91 8.43
CA ASP A 240 -0.23 7.81 9.57
C ASP A 240 0.60 9.03 9.15
N ALA A 241 1.62 8.81 8.31
CA ALA A 241 2.44 9.89 7.76
C ALA A 241 1.61 10.82 6.86
N ARG A 242 0.71 10.29 6.03
CA ARG A 242 -0.21 11.11 5.21
C ARG A 242 -1.21 11.87 6.06
N SER A 243 -1.81 11.22 7.05
CA SER A 243 -2.72 11.88 8.01
C SER A 243 -2.02 13.02 8.73
N THR A 244 -0.79 12.78 9.20
CA THR A 244 0.05 13.80 9.83
C THR A 244 0.36 14.96 8.88
N ARG A 245 0.71 14.69 7.61
CA ARG A 245 0.90 15.73 6.59
C ARG A 245 -0.37 16.57 6.40
N ARG A 246 -1.54 15.92 6.26
CA ARG A 246 -2.84 16.59 6.10
C ARG A 246 -3.23 17.43 7.30
N THR A 247 -3.02 16.94 8.52
CA THR A 247 -3.30 17.71 9.75
C THR A 247 -2.39 18.93 9.89
N LEU A 248 -1.16 18.85 9.37
CA LEU A 248 -0.23 19.97 9.37
C LEU A 248 -0.59 21.03 8.30
N ASP A 249 -1.31 20.67 7.24
CA ASP A 249 -1.69 21.55 6.13
C ASP A 249 -2.96 22.41 6.40
N GLU A 250 -3.67 22.24 7.54
CA GLU A 250 -4.95 22.94 7.80
C GLU A 250 -4.82 24.36 8.46
N VAL A 251 -4.37 25.32 7.64
CA VAL A 251 -5.14 26.53 7.23
C VAL A 251 -5.24 27.79 8.13
N ALA A 252 -5.11 27.79 9.46
CA ALA A 252 -5.28 29.06 10.23
C ALA A 252 -3.99 29.89 10.41
N ILE A 253 -2.84 29.22 10.52
CA ILE A 253 -1.59 29.83 10.97
C ILE A 253 -0.76 30.32 9.78
N GLU A 254 -0.80 29.60 8.66
CA GLU A 254 -0.06 29.89 7.44
C GLU A 254 -0.49 31.21 6.78
N LYS A 255 -1.78 31.53 6.84
CA LYS A 255 -2.32 32.83 6.39
C LYS A 255 -1.79 34.00 7.22
N GLY A 256 -1.65 33.81 8.54
CA GLY A 256 -1.09 34.82 9.45
C GLY A 256 0.37 35.15 9.13
N ILE A 257 1.21 34.11 8.95
CA ILE A 257 2.63 34.29 8.58
C ILE A 257 2.75 34.91 7.19
N ALA A 258 1.97 34.44 6.21
CA ALA A 258 1.98 35.00 4.87
C ALA A 258 1.65 36.50 4.88
N GLN A 259 0.65 36.92 5.70
CA GLN A 259 0.28 38.32 5.82
C GLN A 259 1.35 39.16 6.53
N VAL A 260 2.04 38.60 7.53
CA VAL A 260 3.18 39.27 8.20
C VAL A 260 4.31 39.52 7.21
N ILE A 261 4.66 38.51 6.41
CA ILE A 261 5.71 38.61 5.40
C ILE A 261 5.30 39.58 4.28
N GLU A 262 4.04 39.55 3.85
CA GLU A 262 3.52 40.49 2.84
C GLU A 262 3.53 41.94 3.35
N ASN A 263 3.16 42.17 4.61
CA ASN A 263 3.22 43.51 5.20
C ASN A 263 4.66 43.99 5.33
N LEU A 264 5.59 43.09 5.67
CA LEU A 264 7.02 43.38 5.74
C LEU A 264 7.60 43.73 4.36
N SER A 265 7.20 43.04 3.29
CA SER A 265 7.68 43.34 1.94
C SER A 265 7.17 44.68 1.40
N LYS A 266 6.04 45.17 1.92
CA LYS A 266 5.44 46.47 1.58
C LYS A 266 5.83 47.60 2.54
N ALA A 267 6.60 47.31 3.59
CA ALA A 267 6.95 48.27 4.64
C ALA A 267 7.84 49.39 4.08
N GLN A 268 7.47 50.64 4.37
CA GLN A 268 8.28 51.80 4.02
C GLN A 268 9.43 52.00 5.02
N PRO A 269 10.60 52.53 4.61
CA PRO A 269 11.74 52.71 5.50
C PRO A 269 11.42 53.48 6.80
N GLY A 270 10.55 54.49 6.74
CA GLY A 270 10.13 55.26 7.93
C GLY A 270 9.23 54.50 8.91
N GLN A 271 8.71 53.33 8.53
CA GLN A 271 7.93 52.45 9.41
C GLN A 271 8.82 51.44 10.16
N LEU A 272 10.09 51.34 9.76
CA LEU A 272 11.09 50.46 10.36
C LEU A 272 11.88 51.24 11.40
N LEU A 273 11.42 51.20 12.65
CA LEU A 273 12.11 51.85 13.76
C LEU A 273 13.33 51.01 14.15
N ALA A 274 14.52 51.58 14.03
CA ALA A 274 15.74 50.97 14.55
C ALA A 274 15.68 51.00 16.09
N LEU A 275 15.69 49.83 16.70
CA LEU A 275 15.88 49.67 18.13
C LEU A 275 17.37 49.72 18.45
N ASN A 276 17.73 50.35 19.57
CA ASN A 276 18.99 50.06 20.26
C ASN A 276 18.75 48.78 21.07
N TYR A 277 18.79 47.64 20.38
CA TYR A 277 18.43 46.35 20.95
C TYR A 277 19.59 45.78 21.79
N ASP A 278 19.28 45.21 22.96
CA ASP A 278 20.24 44.50 23.78
C ASP A 278 20.28 43.03 23.31
N ALA A 279 21.33 42.64 22.55
CA ALA A 279 21.42 41.36 21.85
C ALA A 279 21.54 40.12 22.77
N VAL A 280 21.47 40.33 24.09
CA VAL A 280 21.71 39.35 25.17
C VAL A 280 20.96 38.03 24.93
N SER A 281 19.71 38.09 24.50
CA SER A 281 18.88 36.91 24.27
C SER A 281 19.20 36.11 23.01
N VAL A 282 19.85 36.70 21.99
CA VAL A 282 20.30 35.94 20.81
C VAL A 282 21.59 35.18 21.17
N THR A 283 22.50 35.86 21.87
CA THR A 283 23.76 35.27 22.37
C THR A 283 23.55 34.18 23.43
N GLU A 284 22.40 34.18 24.11
CA GLU A 284 21.99 33.09 25.02
C GLU A 284 21.46 31.85 24.29
N LYS A 285 21.10 31.95 23.00
CA LYS A 285 20.47 30.87 22.22
C LYS A 285 21.39 30.30 21.15
N ILE A 286 22.34 31.10 20.69
CA ILE A 286 23.31 30.75 19.67
C ILE A 286 24.69 31.18 20.20
N ASP A 287 25.62 30.23 20.29
CA ASP A 287 26.99 30.48 20.70
C ASP A 287 27.67 31.43 19.70
N GLU A 288 27.99 32.65 20.15
CA GLU A 288 28.60 33.70 19.32
C GLU A 288 30.04 33.37 18.92
N GLU A 289 30.79 32.65 19.76
CA GLU A 289 32.17 32.26 19.45
C GLU A 289 32.20 31.25 18.29
N LEU A 290 31.22 30.35 18.24
CA LEU A 290 31.10 29.33 17.20
C LEU A 290 30.32 29.80 15.96
N HIS A 291 29.34 30.70 16.11
CA HIS A 291 28.36 31.05 15.07
C HIS A 291 28.20 32.57 14.86
N SER A 292 29.29 33.34 15.01
CA SER A 292 29.32 34.82 14.93
C SER A 292 28.56 35.43 13.74
N PHE A 293 28.68 34.88 12.53
CA PHE A 293 27.97 35.39 11.35
C PHE A 293 26.44 35.29 11.48
N LEU A 294 25.95 34.16 11.99
CA LEU A 294 24.51 33.95 12.20
C LEU A 294 23.99 34.88 13.30
N VAL A 295 24.75 35.04 14.39
CA VAL A 295 24.41 35.99 15.47
C VAL A 295 24.32 37.42 14.94
N TYR A 296 25.28 37.84 14.11
CA TYR A 296 25.27 39.16 13.48
C TYR A 296 24.04 39.36 12.58
N GLU A 297 23.73 38.37 11.72
CA GLU A 297 22.58 38.42 10.82
C GLU A 297 21.26 38.51 11.58
N VAL A 298 21.05 37.60 12.55
CA VAL A 298 19.83 37.55 13.36
C VAL A 298 19.67 38.84 14.17
N THR A 299 20.74 39.34 14.79
CA THR A 299 20.72 40.58 15.57
C THR A 299 20.41 41.79 14.69
N GLY A 300 21.01 41.87 13.49
CA GLY A 300 20.72 42.93 12.52
C GLY A 300 19.26 42.92 12.06
N HIS A 301 18.69 41.74 11.81
CA HIS A 301 17.27 41.60 11.48
C HIS A 301 16.38 42.04 12.66
N VAL A 302 16.67 41.58 13.87
CA VAL A 302 15.90 41.92 15.07
C VAL A 302 15.92 43.42 15.32
N ALA A 303 17.10 44.05 15.35
CA ALA A 303 17.24 45.48 15.63
C ALA A 303 16.44 46.37 14.67
N ARG A 304 16.27 45.94 13.43
CA ARG A 304 15.59 46.72 12.38
C ARG A 304 14.10 46.41 12.23
N TYR A 305 13.69 45.16 12.42
CA TYR A 305 12.36 44.69 12.00
C TYR A 305 11.46 44.21 13.16
N PHE A 306 11.99 44.04 14.37
CA PHE A 306 11.26 43.43 15.49
C PHE A 306 9.93 44.12 15.80
N LEU A 307 9.95 45.44 16.06
CA LEU A 307 8.73 46.20 16.40
C LEU A 307 7.67 46.16 15.29
N PHE A 308 8.11 46.17 14.04
CA PHE A 308 7.21 46.13 12.90
C PHE A 308 6.48 44.78 12.84
N ILE A 309 7.23 43.70 12.98
CA ILE A 309 6.68 42.34 12.99
C ILE A 309 5.76 42.16 14.19
N GLU A 310 6.19 42.56 15.39
CA GLU A 310 5.40 42.46 16.61
C GLU A 310 4.07 43.21 16.49
N LYS A 311 4.09 44.46 16.01
CA LYS A 311 2.87 45.26 15.81
C LYS A 311 1.94 44.62 14.77
N THR A 312 2.51 44.07 13.69
CA THR A 312 1.74 43.38 12.65
C THR A 312 1.08 42.14 13.21
N MET A 313 1.81 41.32 13.96
CA MET A 313 1.31 40.13 14.64
C MET A 313 0.17 40.48 15.60
N GLN A 314 0.34 41.50 16.45
CA GLN A 314 -0.69 41.95 17.38
C GLN A 314 -1.96 42.48 16.69
N ASP A 315 -1.82 43.17 15.55
CA ASP A 315 -2.97 43.63 14.76
C ASP A 315 -3.75 42.46 14.15
N LEU A 316 -3.04 41.48 13.57
CA LEU A 316 -3.65 40.29 13.00
C LEU A 316 -4.35 39.41 14.07
N VAL A 317 -3.78 39.30 15.28
CA VAL A 317 -4.44 38.64 16.42
C VAL A 317 -5.70 39.40 16.83
N ARG A 318 -5.64 40.73 16.96
CA ARG A 318 -6.81 41.57 17.29
C ARG A 318 -7.94 41.43 16.27
N ARG A 319 -7.60 41.28 15.00
CA ARG A 319 -8.55 41.02 13.90
C ARG A 319 -9.03 39.57 13.85
N LYS A 320 -8.61 38.71 14.78
CA LYS A 320 -8.90 37.28 14.85
C LYS A 320 -8.51 36.52 13.57
N GLN A 321 -7.44 36.96 12.91
CA GLN A 321 -6.97 36.36 11.65
C GLN A 321 -6.00 35.20 11.84
N PHE A 322 -5.36 35.06 13.01
CA PHE A 322 -4.58 33.88 13.41
C PHE A 322 -4.35 33.82 14.93
N SER A 323 -3.79 32.71 15.44
CA SER A 323 -3.39 32.50 16.84
C SER A 323 -1.87 32.60 17.00
N ASP A 324 -1.40 33.54 17.82
CA ASP A 324 0.05 33.70 18.13
C ASP A 324 0.60 32.52 18.92
N ASP A 325 -0.11 32.07 19.97
CA ASP A 325 0.31 30.94 20.81
C ASP A 325 0.54 29.66 20.01
N LEU A 326 -0.37 29.36 19.08
CA LEU A 326 -0.30 28.16 18.26
C LEU A 326 0.86 28.23 17.24
N LEU A 327 1.10 29.41 16.66
CA LEU A 327 2.24 29.63 15.78
C LEU A 327 3.56 29.43 16.52
N ARG A 328 3.72 30.04 17.70
CA ARG A 328 4.92 29.89 18.52
C ARG A 328 5.15 28.42 18.89
N ALA A 329 4.11 27.68 19.25
CA ALA A 329 4.20 26.25 19.56
C ALA A 329 4.67 25.40 18.37
N GLN A 330 4.19 25.68 17.16
CA GLN A 330 4.61 24.95 15.96
C GLN A 330 6.06 25.22 15.56
N ILE A 331 6.53 26.47 15.71
CA ILE A 331 7.93 26.80 15.46
C ILE A 331 8.81 26.13 16.52
N LYS A 332 8.38 26.11 17.79
CA LYS A 332 9.05 25.37 18.87
C LYS A 332 9.23 23.89 18.55
N GLU A 333 8.16 23.24 18.12
CA GLU A 333 8.22 21.83 17.78
C GLU A 333 9.12 21.56 16.58
N SER A 334 9.11 22.44 15.58
CA SER A 334 9.95 22.33 14.39
C SER A 334 11.43 22.52 14.73
N TYR A 335 11.75 23.50 15.57
CA TYR A 335 13.08 23.70 16.13
C TYR A 335 13.55 22.46 16.89
N ARG A 336 12.75 21.96 17.85
CA ARG A 336 13.09 20.79 18.66
C ARG A 336 13.44 19.57 17.79
N LYS A 337 12.60 19.25 16.81
CA LYS A 337 12.83 18.13 15.88
C LYS A 337 14.12 18.28 15.07
N LEU A 338 14.52 19.50 14.74
CA LEU A 338 15.76 19.77 14.00
C LEU A 338 16.99 19.74 14.93
N ALA A 339 16.85 20.22 16.16
CA ALA A 339 17.90 20.18 17.18
C ALA A 339 18.20 18.76 17.68
N GLU A 340 17.18 17.91 17.87
CA GLU A 340 17.33 16.48 18.23
C GLU A 340 18.22 15.70 17.24
N LYS A 341 18.26 16.15 15.98
CA LYS A 341 19.11 15.57 14.93
C LYS A 341 20.55 16.10 14.92
N LYS A 342 20.94 16.90 15.92
CA LYS A 342 22.26 17.54 16.05
C LYS A 342 22.68 18.40 14.85
N ASN A 343 21.71 19.06 14.21
CA ASN A 343 22.01 20.02 13.14
C ASN A 343 22.66 21.29 13.72
N SER A 344 23.49 21.99 12.93
CA SER A 344 24.05 23.28 13.36
C SER A 344 22.97 24.37 13.41
N PRO A 345 23.15 25.44 14.22
CA PRO A 345 22.27 26.60 14.24
C PRO A 345 21.98 27.20 12.86
N GLU A 346 22.96 27.25 11.95
CA GLU A 346 22.77 27.74 10.58
C GLU A 346 21.86 26.84 9.77
N MET A 347 22.03 25.53 9.89
CA MET A 347 21.18 24.55 9.19
C MET A 347 19.75 24.62 9.72
N ILE A 348 19.58 24.80 11.03
CA ILE A 348 18.26 24.96 11.65
C ILE A 348 17.61 26.27 11.19
N TYR A 349 18.35 27.37 11.21
CA TYR A 349 17.89 28.67 10.73
C TYR A 349 17.43 28.59 9.27
N SER A 350 18.30 28.07 8.39
CA SER A 350 18.01 27.91 6.97
C SER A 350 16.80 27.01 6.72
N ALA A 351 16.70 25.87 7.40
CA ALA A 351 15.57 24.94 7.25
C ALA A 351 14.23 25.56 7.69
N LEU A 352 14.23 26.33 8.78
CA LEU A 352 13.02 27.04 9.24
C LEU A 352 12.62 28.16 8.28
N SER A 353 13.58 28.93 7.77
CA SER A 353 13.33 29.98 6.77
C SER A 353 12.83 29.40 5.45
N GLU A 354 13.39 28.27 5.00
CA GLU A 354 12.95 27.58 3.79
C GLU A 354 11.56 26.99 3.95
N ARG A 355 11.22 26.47 5.14
CA ARG A 355 9.85 26.06 5.46
C ARG A 355 8.87 27.22 5.39
N PHE A 356 9.25 28.41 5.87
CA PHE A 356 8.40 29.61 5.76
C PHE A 356 8.25 30.04 4.30
N ARG A 357 9.31 29.96 3.50
CA ARG A 357 9.24 30.19 2.05
C ARG A 357 8.32 29.20 1.36
N SER A 358 8.43 27.91 1.67
CA SER A 358 7.62 26.87 1.03
C SER A 358 6.13 27.05 1.31
N ILE A 359 5.79 27.52 2.51
CA ILE A 359 4.41 27.80 2.95
C ILE A 359 3.90 29.10 2.33
N THR A 360 4.63 30.20 2.48
CA THR A 360 4.13 31.55 2.15
C THR A 360 4.37 31.96 0.70
N LYS A 361 5.27 31.26 -0.01
CA LYS A 361 5.75 31.60 -1.36
C LYS A 361 6.38 32.98 -1.48
N GLN A 362 6.91 33.52 -0.38
CA GLN A 362 7.54 34.83 -0.30
C GLN A 362 9.07 34.74 -0.43
N ASP A 363 9.74 35.88 -0.64
CA ASP A 363 11.20 35.93 -0.72
C ASP A 363 11.85 35.39 0.58
N ILE A 364 12.89 34.57 0.42
CA ILE A 364 13.60 33.93 1.53
C ILE A 364 14.13 34.96 2.54
N ARG A 365 14.52 36.15 2.09
CA ARG A 365 15.04 37.22 2.96
C ARG A 365 14.00 37.66 3.99
N PHE A 366 12.74 37.82 3.59
CA PHE A 366 11.68 38.18 4.52
C PHE A 366 11.31 37.01 5.45
N CYS A 367 11.37 35.78 4.95
CA CYS A 367 11.19 34.58 5.77
C CYS A 367 12.27 34.49 6.87
N SER A 368 13.52 34.72 6.51
CA SER A 368 14.68 34.82 7.41
C SER A 368 14.50 35.89 8.48
N ILE A 369 14.02 37.08 8.13
CA ILE A 369 13.73 38.15 9.08
C ILE A 369 12.64 37.71 10.09
N VAL A 370 11.57 37.06 9.63
CA VAL A 370 10.50 36.59 10.53
C VAL A 370 11.00 35.46 11.46
N ILE A 371 11.85 34.55 10.97
CA ILE A 371 12.50 33.56 11.85
C ILE A 371 13.39 34.24 12.88
N SER A 372 14.16 35.27 12.51
CA SER A 372 14.95 36.06 13.47
C SER A 372 14.07 36.70 14.56
N TYR A 373 12.87 37.17 14.21
CA TYR A 373 11.88 37.62 15.21
C TYR A 373 11.49 36.50 16.18
N PHE A 374 11.29 35.26 15.72
CA PHE A 374 10.95 34.14 16.60
C PHE A 374 12.14 33.63 17.42
N ILE A 375 13.36 33.69 16.90
CA ILE A 375 14.59 33.44 17.69
C ILE A 375 14.64 34.41 18.85
N GLN A 376 14.34 35.69 18.62
CA GLN A 376 14.35 36.70 19.65
C GLN A 376 13.17 36.57 20.61
N SER A 377 11.94 36.66 20.10
CA SER A 377 10.72 36.82 20.89
C SER A 377 10.26 35.57 21.64
N CYS A 378 10.75 34.38 21.29
CA CYS A 378 10.27 33.14 21.88
C CYS A 378 11.28 32.43 22.77
N GLU A 379 10.80 31.81 23.84
CA GLU A 379 11.37 30.62 24.50
C GLU A 379 11.29 29.36 23.60
N VAL A 380 11.43 29.53 22.28
CA VAL A 380 11.37 28.45 21.27
C VAL A 380 12.72 27.75 21.14
N PHE A 381 13.80 28.52 21.27
CA PHE A 381 15.17 28.02 21.24
C PHE A 381 15.65 27.89 22.68
N ASP A 382 16.12 26.69 23.04
CA ASP A 382 16.68 26.45 24.37
C ASP A 382 17.92 27.32 24.59
N ALA A 383 18.05 27.89 25.79
CA ALA A 383 19.26 28.62 26.14
C ALA A 383 20.46 27.66 26.13
N THR A 384 21.59 28.08 25.56
CA THR A 384 22.84 27.33 25.60
C THR A 384 23.21 27.10 27.06
N THR A 385 23.35 25.84 27.47
CA THR A 385 23.88 25.52 28.79
C THR A 385 25.36 25.89 28.79
N LYS A 386 25.74 26.92 29.55
CA LYS A 386 27.14 27.32 29.73
C LYS A 386 27.97 26.25 30.41
#